data_AF-A0A6M0V6N9-F1
#
_entry.id   AF-A0A6M0V6N9-F1
#
_cell.length_a   1.000
_cell.length_b   1.000
_cell.length_c   1.000
_cell.angle_alpha   90.00
_cell.angle_beta   90.00
_cell.angle_gamma   90.00
#
_symmetry.space_group_name_H-M   'P 1'
#
loop_
_entity.id
_entity.type
_entity.pdbx_description
1 polymer ?
#
loop_
_entity_poly.entity_id
_entity_poly.type
_entity_poly.pdbx_seq_one_letter_code
_entity_poly.pdbx_strand_id
1 'polypeptide(L)' 'MLKKKRVEKNLTELKFAKRIGISKSYVSKLENHPDKCNPTINLILKIAKELELNPFFVFKFFIKNRKHLRAAYRN' A
#
# COMPACT_ATOMS: atom_id res chain seq x y z
N MET A 1 1.42 -0.54 7.96
CA MET A 1 1.54 0.90 7.63
C MET A 1 0.28 1.43 6.96
N LEU A 2 -0.08 0.96 5.76
CA LEU A 2 -1.23 1.49 5.00
C LEU A 2 -2.56 1.44 5.76
N LYS A 3 -2.91 0.27 6.32
CA LYS A 3 -4.12 0.09 7.14
C LYS A 3 -4.26 1.12 8.26
N LYS A 4 -3.17 1.35 9.01
CA LYS A 4 -3.13 2.31 10.11
C LYS A 4 -3.48 3.72 9.60
N LYS A 5 -2.82 4.18 8.54
CA LYS A 5 -3.08 5.50 7.93
C LYS A 5 -4.49 5.63 7.36
N ARG A 6 -5.03 4.57 6.75
CA ARG A 6 -6.42 4.54 6.29
C ARG A 6 -7.42 4.70 7.44
N VAL A 7 -7.21 3.98 8.54
CA VAL A 7 -8.09 4.03 9.73
C VAL A 7 -7.99 5.37 10.44
N GLU A 8 -6.80 5.97 10.54
CA GLU A 8 -6.62 7.34 11.07
C GLU A 8 -7.44 8.38 10.28
N LYS A 9 -7.67 8.15 8.98
CA LYS A 9 -8.53 8.99 8.12
C LYS A 9 -10.00 8.57 8.13
N ASN A 10 -10.42 7.67 9.02
CA ASN A 10 -11.79 7.16 9.13
C ASN A 10 -12.36 6.56 7.84
N LEU A 11 -11.50 5.97 7.00
CA LEU A 11 -11.91 5.34 5.76
C LEU A 11 -12.12 3.85 5.95
N THR A 12 -13.25 3.32 5.51
CA THR A 12 -13.41 1.86 5.34
C THR A 12 -12.58 1.38 4.13
N GLU A 13 -12.26 0.09 4.06
CA GLU A 13 -11.58 -0.47 2.87
C GLU A 13 -12.37 -0.19 1.59
N LEU A 14 -13.71 -0.28 1.63
CA LEU A 14 -14.56 0.00 0.48
C LEU A 14 -14.51 1.47 0.06
N LYS A 15 -14.58 2.41 1.00
CA LYS A 15 -14.48 3.85 0.70
C LYS A 15 -13.11 4.18 0.10
N PHE A 16 -12.05 3.66 0.70
CA PHE A 16 -10.69 3.84 0.19
C PHE A 16 -10.50 3.26 -1.21
N ALA A 17 -10.98 2.03 -1.43
CA ALA A 17 -10.93 1.34 -2.73
C ALA A 17 -11.59 2.17 -3.84
N LYS A 18 -12.78 2.73 -3.57
CA LYS A 18 -13.50 3.61 -4.50
C LYS A 18 -12.68 4.86 -4.86
N ARG A 19 -12.01 5.49 -3.88
CA ARG A 19 -11.23 6.71 -4.11
C ARG A 19 -9.97 6.49 -4.95
N ILE A 20 -9.30 5.35 -4.78
CA ILE A 20 -8.09 5.02 -5.55
C ILE A 20 -8.38 4.20 -6.82
N GLY A 21 -9.65 3.83 -7.05
CA GLY A 21 -10.12 3.16 -8.26
C GLY A 21 -9.73 1.68 -8.35
N ILE A 22 -9.83 0.93 -7.26
CA ILE A 22 -9.58 -0.51 -7.22
C ILE A 22 -10.68 -1.26 -6.45
N SER A 23 -10.61 -2.60 -6.39
CA SER A 23 -11.54 -3.40 -5.60
C SER A 23 -11.23 -3.37 -4.10
N LYS A 24 -12.26 -3.54 -3.25
CA LYS A 24 -12.11 -3.69 -1.80
C LYS A 24 -11.22 -4.88 -1.42
N SER A 25 -11.36 -6.01 -2.14
CA SER A 25 -10.50 -7.19 -1.94
C SER A 25 -9.03 -6.87 -2.23
N TYR A 26 -8.74 -6.06 -3.24
CA TYR A 26 -7.38 -5.66 -3.54
C TYR A 26 -6.80 -4.71 -2.47
N VAL A 27 -7.60 -3.77 -1.94
CA VAL A 27 -7.20 -2.97 -0.75
C VAL A 27 -6.80 -3.88 0.41
N SER A 28 -7.66 -4.86 0.76
CA SER A 28 -7.36 -5.79 1.85
C SER A 28 -6.05 -6.56 1.61
N LYS A 29 -5.80 -6.98 0.36
CA LYS A 29 -4.54 -7.62 -0.03
C LYS A 29 -3.34 -6.69 0.08
N LEU A 30 -3.45 -5.43 -0.35
CA LEU A 30 -2.38 -4.42 -0.22
C LEU A 30 -2.02 -4.17 1.24
N GLU A 31 -3.00 -4.21 2.15
CA GLU A 31 -2.81 -3.94 3.57
C GLU A 31 -2.25 -5.11 4.36
N ASN A 32 -2.75 -6.33 4.10
CA ASN A 32 -2.46 -7.52 4.90
C ASN A 32 -1.43 -8.46 4.24
N HIS A 33 -1.30 -8.41 2.91
CA HIS A 33 -0.39 -9.26 2.13
C HIS A 33 0.43 -8.44 1.10
N PRO A 34 1.16 -7.40 1.54
CA PRO A 34 1.92 -6.54 0.64
C PRO A 34 3.03 -7.27 -0.14
N ASP A 35 3.52 -8.40 0.37
CA ASP A 35 4.48 -9.28 -0.28
C ASP A 35 3.92 -9.99 -1.52
N LYS A 36 2.58 -10.14 -1.58
CA LYS A 36 1.84 -10.75 -2.69
C LYS A 36 1.31 -9.71 -3.69
N CYS A 37 1.78 -8.46 -3.60
CA CYS A 37 1.30 -7.35 -4.40
C CYS A 37 2.44 -6.73 -5.22
N ASN A 38 2.13 -6.41 -6.48
CA ASN A 38 3.00 -5.61 -7.36
C ASN A 38 2.20 -4.42 -7.90
N PRO A 39 1.88 -3.42 -7.06
CA PRO A 39 1.10 -2.26 -7.50
C PRO A 39 1.89 -1.44 -8.52
N THR A 40 1.21 -0.90 -9.52
CA THR A 40 1.81 0.03 -10.47
C THR A 40 2.23 1.33 -9.78
N ILE A 41 3.15 2.08 -10.40
CA ILE A 41 3.54 3.42 -9.90
C ILE A 41 2.31 4.32 -9.74
N ASN A 42 1.39 4.30 -10.72
CA ASN A 42 0.14 5.07 -10.64
C ASN A 42 -0.68 4.71 -9.40
N LEU A 43 -0.79 3.43 -9.04
CA LEU A 43 -1.50 3.02 -7.84
C LEU A 43 -0.76 3.48 -6.57
N ILE A 44 0.57 3.41 -6.54
CA ILE A 44 1.39 3.94 -5.42
C ILE A 44 1.12 5.43 -5.24
N LEU A 45 1.11 6.22 -6.31
CA LEU A 45 0.85 7.66 -6.27
C LEU A 45 -0.57 7.97 -5.79
N LYS A 46 -1.58 7.21 -6.24
CA LYS A 46 -2.97 7.35 -5.75
C LYS A 46 -3.08 7.05 -4.26
N ILE A 47 -2.46 5.96 -3.79
CA ILE A 47 -2.43 5.59 -2.37
C ILE A 47 -1.74 6.69 -1.55
N ALA A 48 -0.59 7.18 -2.02
CA ALA A 48 0.17 8.22 -1.35
C ALA A 48 -0.62 9.52 -1.22
N LYS A 49 -1.27 9.95 -2.30
CA LYS A 49 -2.15 11.13 -2.33
C LYS A 49 -3.31 10.98 -1.34
N GLU A 50 -4.04 9.87 -1.42
CA GLU A 50 -5.25 9.65 -0.61
C GLU A 50 -4.95 9.48 0.89
N LEU A 51 -3.78 8.94 1.22
CA LEU A 51 -3.34 8.74 2.61
C LEU A 51 -2.43 9.86 3.14
N GLU A 52 -2.18 10.92 2.36
CA GLU A 52 -1.27 12.04 2.70
C GLU A 52 0.12 11.54 3.13
N LEU A 53 0.67 10.62 2.34
CA LEU A 53 2.00 10.05 2.55
C LEU A 53 2.95 10.47 1.44
N ASN A 54 4.24 10.57 1.76
CA ASN A 54 5.26 10.64 0.71
C ASN A 54 5.25 9.30 -0.08
N PRO A 55 5.17 9.33 -1.43
CA PRO A 55 5.16 8.13 -2.27
C PRO A 55 6.33 7.18 -2.01
N PHE A 56 7.49 7.69 -1.63
CA PHE A 56 8.65 6.89 -1.26
C PHE A 56 8.34 5.90 -0.13
N PHE A 57 7.60 6.32 0.91
CA PHE A 57 7.25 5.43 2.02
C PHE A 57 6.26 4.34 1.60
N VAL A 58 5.34 4.66 0.67
CA VAL A 58 4.40 3.70 0.10
C VAL A 58 5.15 2.67 -0.75
N PHE A 59 6.05 3.11 -1.63
CA PHE A 59 6.93 2.23 -2.40
C PHE A 59 7.79 1.34 -1.50
N LYS A 60 8.48 1.94 -0.52
CA LYS A 60 9.32 1.26 0.47
C LYS A 60 8.53 0.21 1.25
N PHE A 61 7.26 0.46 1.56
CA PHE A 61 6.38 -0.51 2.21
C PHE A 61 6.20 -1.77 1.36
N PHE A 62 5.99 -1.68 0.06
CA PHE A 62 5.85 -2.85 -0.80
C PHE A 62 7.19 -3.58 -1.02
N ILE A 63 8.29 -2.84 -1.19
CA ILE A 63 9.63 -3.41 -1.40
C ILE A 63 10.14 -4.16 -0.18
N LYS A 64 10.04 -3.57 1.02
CA LYS A 64 10.48 -4.20 2.27
C LYS A 64 9.78 -5.52 2.56
N ASN A 65 8.60 -5.77 2.00
CA ASN A 65 7.85 -6.99 2.23
C ASN A 65 8.16 -8.09 1.18
N ARG A 66 8.97 -7.80 0.16
CA ARG A 66 9.41 -8.83 -0.79
C ARG A 66 10.48 -9.73 -0.16
N LYS A 67 10.18 -11.04 -0.09
CA LYS A 67 11.05 -12.06 0.53
C LYS A 67 12.45 -12.11 -0.10
N HIS A 68 12.55 -11.94 -1.43
CA HIS A 68 13.83 -11.99 -2.16
C HIS A 68 14.71 -10.76 -1.94
N LEU A 69 14.15 -9.57 -1.72
CA LEU A 69 14.94 -8.35 -1.48
C LEU A 69 15.40 -8.24 -0.02
N ARG A 70 14.69 -8.87 0.93
CA ARG A 70 15.14 -8.90 2.33
C ARG A 70 16.46 -9.62 2.54
N ALA A 71 16.88 -10.52 1.63
CA ALA A 71 18.17 -11.19 1.72
C ALA A 71 19.30 -10.32 1.13
N ALA A 72 19.02 -9.56 0.07
CA ALA A 72 20.02 -8.76 -0.66
C ALA A 72 20.47 -7.49 0.07
N TYR A 73 19.68 -6.98 1.02
CA TYR A 73 19.98 -5.74 1.77
C TYR A 73 20.27 -5.98 3.27
N ARG A 74 20.77 -7.18 3.63
CA ARG A 74 21.25 -7.52 4.99
C ARG A 74 22.76 -7.31 5.14
N ASN A 75 23.29 -6.25 4.54
CA ASN A 75 24.62 -5.73 4.88
C ASN A 75 24.43 -4.59 5.89
#